data_AF-A0A5K1U8E1-F1
#
_entry.id   AF-A0A5K1U8E1-F1
#
_cell.length_a   1.000
_cell.length_b   1.000
_cell.length_c   1.000
_cell.angle_alpha   90.00
_cell.angle_beta   90.00
_cell.angle_gamma   90.00
#
_symmetry.space_group_name_H-M   'P 1'
#
loop_
_entity.id
_entity.type
_entity.pdbx_description
1 polymer ?
#
loop_
_entity_poly.entity_id
_entity_poly.type
_entity_poly.pdbx_seq_one_letter_code
_entity_poly.pdbx_strand_id
1 'polypeptide(L)'
;MGEHQRITPRVYFSLLIIFMALYSIFIGTTIYSNGTTQQPSKKLPSKYMFLLTNVIVGICEIFIGLFGIIAFSVRGKYFLILLLVGVIISTFLLFIITSFYGITSIRFDYLDTMGSDNMITIEYENNCCGWKTLKLYGCGSSIDSQETCYSLTGVGYEKLLKSTFSNLLFQLLFFVFYLIEVIGELNQLRNKQKEDDLYAEPFIDPDNE
;
A
#
# COMPACT_ATOMS: atom_id res chain seq x y z
N MET A 1 28.09 -23.89 23.95
CA MET A 1 28.24 -24.02 22.48
C MET A 1 26.95 -23.50 21.87
N GLY A 2 27.07 -22.50 20.99
CA GLY A 2 26.05 -21.48 20.77
C GLY A 2 24.71 -21.98 20.27
N GLU A 3 23.64 -21.53 20.93
CA GLU A 3 22.32 -21.42 20.33
C GLU A 3 22.47 -20.53 19.09
N HIS A 4 22.51 -21.14 17.91
CA HIS A 4 22.17 -20.41 16.69
C HIS A 4 20.79 -19.79 16.94
N GLN A 5 20.75 -18.46 17.03
CA GLN A 5 19.51 -17.68 16.97
C GLN A 5 18.78 -18.08 15.68
N ARG A 6 17.92 -19.09 15.77
CA ARG A 6 17.01 -19.45 14.69
C ARG A 6 16.05 -18.29 14.56
N ILE A 7 16.31 -17.44 13.57
CA ILE A 7 15.35 -16.45 13.09
C ILE A 7 14.07 -17.22 12.79
N THR A 8 13.02 -16.92 13.55
CA THR A 8 11.75 -17.63 13.39
C THR A 8 11.10 -17.20 12.06
N PRO A 9 10.30 -18.06 11.40
CA PRO A 9 9.55 -17.71 10.18
C PRO A 9 8.80 -16.36 10.27
N ARG A 10 8.42 -15.96 11.48
CA ARG A 10 7.69 -14.73 11.79
C ARG A 10 8.55 -13.47 11.70
N VAL A 11 9.83 -13.57 12.06
CA VAL A 11 10.79 -12.47 11.86
C VAL A 11 11.02 -12.25 10.36
N TYR A 12 11.01 -13.32 9.55
CA TYR A 12 11.06 -13.18 8.09
C TYR A 12 9.82 -12.46 7.53
N PHE A 13 8.63 -12.72 8.07
CA PHE A 13 7.43 -11.96 7.71
C PHE A 13 7.56 -10.46 8.03
N SER A 14 8.08 -10.10 9.21
CA SER A 14 8.34 -8.70 9.55
C SER A 14 9.38 -8.04 8.64
N LEU A 15 10.45 -8.76 8.29
CA LEU A 15 11.45 -8.28 7.32
C LEU A 15 10.87 -8.10 5.92
N LEU A 16 9.98 -8.99 5.50
CA LEU A 16 9.31 -8.89 4.21
C LEU A 16 8.39 -7.65 4.15
N ILE A 17 7.70 -7.31 5.24
CA ILE A 17 6.94 -6.05 5.34
C ILE A 17 7.86 -4.84 5.13
N ILE A 18 9.04 -4.82 5.76
CA ILE A 18 10.02 -3.75 5.58
C ILE A 18 10.46 -3.66 4.11
N PHE A 19 10.73 -4.79 3.46
CA PHE A 19 11.11 -4.81 2.05
C PHE A 19 9.98 -4.28 1.15
N MET A 20 8.74 -4.69 1.40
CA MET A 20 7.57 -4.21 0.66
C MET A 20 7.35 -2.70 0.85
N ALA A 21 7.58 -2.19 2.05
CA ALA A 21 7.51 -0.77 2.36
C ALA A 21 8.54 0.04 1.56
N LEU A 22 9.79 -0.42 1.53
CA LEU A 22 10.85 0.19 0.72
C LEU A 22 10.50 0.17 -0.78
N TYR A 23 9.94 -0.93 -1.26
CA TYR A 23 9.49 -1.05 -2.65
C TYR A 23 8.34 -0.07 -2.97
N SER A 24 7.40 0.13 -2.05
CA SER A 24 6.31 1.12 -2.18
C SER A 24 6.84 2.55 -2.27
N ILE A 25 7.83 2.90 -1.42
CA ILE A 25 8.52 4.19 -1.48
C ILE A 25 9.22 4.37 -2.84
N PHE A 26 9.94 3.33 -3.30
CA PHE A 26 10.64 3.35 -4.59
C PHE A 26 9.69 3.56 -5.78
N ILE A 27 8.50 2.94 -5.76
CA ILE A 27 7.47 3.18 -6.78
C ILE A 27 6.99 4.63 -6.73
N GLY A 28 6.69 5.15 -5.53
CA GLY A 28 6.27 6.54 -5.36
C GLY A 28 7.28 7.55 -5.90
N THR A 29 8.57 7.35 -5.65
CA THR A 29 9.65 8.22 -6.15
C THR A 29 9.81 8.13 -7.65
N THR A 30 9.74 6.93 -8.22
CA THR A 30 9.81 6.70 -9.67
C THR A 30 8.67 7.41 -10.42
N ILE A 31 7.48 7.43 -9.83
CA ILE A 31 6.30 8.12 -10.39
C ILE A 31 6.46 9.63 -10.34
N TYR A 32 7.02 10.14 -9.24
CA TYR A 32 7.30 11.56 -9.13
C TYR A 32 8.34 12.03 -10.16
N SER A 33 9.41 11.24 -10.37
CA SER A 33 10.49 11.58 -11.29
C SER A 33 10.09 11.46 -12.76
N ASN A 34 9.34 10.41 -13.10
CA ASN A 34 8.98 10.12 -14.49
C ASN A 34 7.60 10.67 -14.88
N GLY A 35 6.81 11.12 -13.91
CA GLY A 35 5.52 11.73 -14.14
C GLY A 35 5.66 13.10 -14.80
N THR A 36 5.00 13.27 -15.95
CA THR A 36 4.91 14.53 -16.67
C THR A 36 4.41 15.65 -15.74
N THR A 37 4.89 16.89 -15.97
CA THR A 37 4.48 18.07 -15.17
C THR A 37 3.07 18.55 -15.52
N GLN A 38 2.51 18.10 -16.64
CA GLN A 38 1.15 18.43 -17.06
C GLN A 38 0.15 17.65 -16.21
N GLN A 39 -0.37 18.31 -15.17
CA GLN A 39 -1.55 17.84 -14.45
C GLN A 39 -2.81 18.32 -15.16
N PRO A 40 -3.71 17.43 -15.56
CA PRO A 40 -5.04 17.83 -15.99
C PRO A 40 -5.78 18.47 -14.81
N SER A 41 -6.56 19.49 -15.13
CA SER A 41 -6.99 20.53 -14.19
C SER A 41 -7.65 19.99 -12.90
N LYS A 42 -7.11 20.45 -11.77
CA LYS A 42 -7.76 20.71 -10.47
C LYS A 42 -8.38 19.57 -9.65
N LYS A 43 -8.47 18.31 -10.11
CA LYS A 43 -9.10 17.24 -9.30
C LYS A 43 -8.28 15.98 -9.04
N LEU A 44 -7.11 15.82 -9.66
CA LEU A 44 -6.21 14.72 -9.33
C LEU A 44 -5.35 15.08 -8.12
N PRO A 45 -5.13 14.14 -7.17
CA PRO A 45 -4.04 14.27 -6.22
C PRO A 45 -2.74 14.43 -7.03
N SER A 46 -2.02 15.50 -6.77
CA SER A 46 -0.82 15.83 -7.51
C SER A 46 0.19 14.68 -7.44
N LYS A 47 1.09 14.55 -8.43
CA LYS A 47 2.21 13.59 -8.35
C LYS A 47 3.01 13.71 -7.04
N TYR A 48 2.99 14.90 -6.44
CA TYR A 48 3.53 15.16 -5.12
C TYR A 48 2.70 14.54 -3.98
N MET A 49 1.37 14.67 -3.99
CA MET A 49 0.48 13.98 -3.03
C MET A 49 0.64 12.46 -3.11
N PHE A 50 0.84 11.93 -4.31
CA PHE A 50 1.09 10.52 -4.52
C PHE A 50 2.42 10.05 -3.89
N LEU A 51 3.50 10.79 -4.16
CA LEU A 51 4.80 10.55 -3.52
C LEU A 51 4.69 10.61 -2.00
N LEU A 52 4.12 11.70 -1.48
CA LEU A 52 4.02 11.95 -0.05
C LEU A 52 3.22 10.85 0.66
N THR A 53 2.15 10.36 0.02
CA THR A 53 1.34 9.27 0.59
C THR A 53 2.13 7.95 0.64
N ASN A 54 2.79 7.55 -0.45
CA ASN A 54 3.59 6.32 -0.46
C ASN A 54 4.78 6.40 0.52
N VAL A 55 5.39 7.58 0.68
CA VAL A 55 6.47 7.80 1.64
C VAL A 55 5.96 7.67 3.08
N ILE A 56 4.86 8.34 3.44
CA ILE A 56 4.30 8.27 4.79
C ILE A 56 3.88 6.84 5.13
N VAL A 57 3.17 6.19 4.21
CA VAL A 57 2.76 4.80 4.36
C VAL A 57 3.98 3.92 4.55
N GLY A 58 4.96 3.97 3.64
CA GLY A 58 6.16 3.14 3.72
C GLY A 58 6.95 3.35 5.03
N ILE A 59 7.06 4.59 5.51
CA ILE A 59 7.70 4.86 6.81
C ILE A 59 6.93 4.19 7.95
N CYS A 60 5.60 4.34 8.00
CA CYS A 60 4.76 3.68 9.00
C CYS A 60 4.92 2.15 8.96
N GLU A 61 4.93 1.57 7.77
CA GLU A 61 5.11 0.12 7.58
C GLU A 61 6.49 -0.36 8.05
N ILE A 62 7.55 0.41 7.82
CA ILE A 62 8.90 0.11 8.34
C ILE A 62 8.88 0.06 9.86
N PHE A 63 8.25 1.04 10.52
CA PHE A 63 8.13 1.04 11.99
C PHE A 63 7.33 -0.16 12.51
N ILE A 64 6.24 -0.54 11.84
CA ILE A 64 5.45 -1.72 12.18
C ILE A 64 6.27 -3.00 12.01
N GLY A 65 7.03 -3.12 10.93
CA GLY A 65 7.93 -4.24 10.68
C GLY A 65 9.00 -4.35 11.76
N LEU A 66 9.69 -3.25 12.09
CA LEU A 66 10.70 -3.22 13.16
C LEU A 66 10.11 -3.58 14.53
N PHE A 67 8.95 -3.02 14.86
CA PHE A 67 8.25 -3.36 16.09
C PHE A 67 7.82 -4.83 16.11
N GLY A 68 7.43 -5.38 14.96
CA GLY A 68 7.14 -6.80 14.77
C GLY A 68 8.31 -7.71 15.12
N ILE A 69 9.52 -7.38 14.67
CA ILE A 69 10.73 -8.14 15.01
C ILE A 69 10.91 -8.22 16.52
N ILE A 70 10.75 -7.10 17.23
CA ILE A 70 10.87 -7.03 18.69
C ILE A 70 9.74 -7.82 19.36
N ALA A 71 8.50 -7.60 18.95
CA ALA A 71 7.32 -8.23 19.54
C ALA A 71 7.36 -9.77 19.40
N PHE A 72 7.76 -10.29 18.25
CA PHE A 72 7.91 -11.74 18.03
C PHE A 72 9.13 -12.35 18.72
N SER A 73 10.17 -11.55 18.98
CA SER A 73 11.34 -12.01 19.73
C SER A 73 11.06 -12.10 21.23
N VAL A 74 10.40 -11.07 21.79
CA VAL A 74 10.04 -11.03 23.23
C VAL A 74 8.86 -11.95 23.54
N ARG A 75 7.95 -12.17 22.59
CA ARG A 75 6.71 -12.98 22.73
C ARG A 75 5.83 -12.53 23.92
N GLY A 76 5.92 -11.27 24.32
CA GLY A 76 5.06 -10.72 25.36
C GLY A 76 3.66 -10.45 24.82
N LYS A 77 2.62 -10.90 25.54
CA LYS A 77 1.21 -10.70 25.19
C LYS A 77 0.88 -9.24 24.88
N TYR A 78 1.36 -8.30 25.71
CA TYR A 78 1.13 -6.87 25.50
C TYR A 78 1.82 -6.32 24.25
N PHE A 79 3.04 -6.76 23.95
CA PHE A 79 3.75 -6.37 22.72
C PHE A 79 3.02 -6.86 21.46
N LEU A 80 2.50 -8.09 21.50
CA LEU A 80 1.72 -8.65 20.38
C LEU A 80 0.35 -7.98 20.23
N ILE A 81 -0.31 -7.59 21.32
CA ILE A 81 -1.55 -6.79 21.27
C ILE A 81 -1.28 -5.41 20.68
N LEU A 82 -0.22 -4.72 21.13
CA LEU A 82 0.18 -3.43 20.55
C LEU A 82 0.48 -3.54 19.06
N LEU A 83 1.18 -4.61 18.66
CA LEU A 83 1.45 -4.90 17.25
C LEU A 83 0.15 -5.11 16.48
N LEU A 84 -0.77 -5.92 17.01
CA LEU A 84 -2.08 -6.18 16.40
C LEU A 84 -2.84 -4.87 16.15
N VAL A 85 -2.93 -3.99 17.16
CA VAL A 85 -3.59 -2.69 17.05
C VAL A 85 -2.92 -1.83 15.97
N GLY A 86 -1.59 -1.76 15.97
CA GLY A 86 -0.83 -1.00 14.96
C GLY A 86 -1.07 -1.50 13.54
N VAL A 87 -1.10 -2.83 13.36
CA VAL A 87 -1.37 -3.46 12.06
C VAL A 87 -2.79 -3.16 11.58
N ILE A 88 -3.80 -3.24 12.45
CA ILE A 88 -5.20 -2.92 12.10
C ILE A 88 -5.32 -1.47 11.63
N ILE A 89 -4.75 -0.52 12.38
CA ILE A 89 -4.79 0.91 12.04
C ILE A 89 -4.11 1.15 10.68
N SER A 90 -2.93 0.57 10.46
CA SER A 90 -2.20 0.72 9.20
C SER A 90 -2.97 0.16 8.01
N THR A 91 -3.58 -1.02 8.19
CA THR A 91 -4.41 -1.67 7.16
C THR A 91 -5.60 -0.79 6.78
N PHE A 92 -6.25 -0.18 7.77
CA PHE A 92 -7.39 0.72 7.54
C PHE A 92 -6.99 2.00 6.79
N LEU A 93 -5.86 2.62 7.17
CA LEU A 93 -5.33 3.79 6.47
C LEU A 93 -4.98 3.49 5.02
N LEU A 94 -4.30 2.36 4.77
CA LEU A 94 -3.98 1.87 3.43
C LEU A 94 -5.23 1.66 2.57
N PHE A 95 -6.29 1.09 3.15
CA PHE A 95 -7.55 0.87 2.44
C PHE A 95 -8.21 2.19 2.02
N ILE A 96 -8.27 3.19 2.92
CA ILE A 96 -8.82 4.52 2.61
C ILE A 96 -8.04 5.17 1.47
N ILE A 97 -6.71 5.16 1.57
CA ILE A 97 -5.80 5.70 0.58
C ILE A 97 -6.04 5.04 -0.78
N THR A 98 -5.99 3.71 -0.83
CA THR A 98 -6.16 2.92 -2.06
C THR A 98 -7.52 3.16 -2.70
N SER A 99 -8.58 3.24 -1.89
CA SER A 99 -9.94 3.51 -2.37
C SER A 99 -10.10 4.92 -2.94
N PHE A 100 -9.53 5.93 -2.26
CA PHE A 100 -9.54 7.31 -2.73
C PHE A 100 -8.81 7.46 -4.08
N TYR A 101 -7.64 6.84 -4.21
CA TYR A 101 -6.89 6.83 -5.48
C TYR A 101 -7.59 6.02 -6.58
N GLY A 102 -8.23 4.90 -6.24
CA GLY A 102 -9.02 4.11 -7.18
C GLY A 102 -10.20 4.90 -7.76
N ILE A 103 -10.98 5.57 -6.90
CA ILE A 103 -12.14 6.37 -7.33
C ILE A 103 -11.68 7.58 -8.17
N THR A 104 -10.63 8.28 -7.76
CA THR A 104 -10.16 9.48 -8.46
C THR A 104 -9.54 9.16 -9.83
N SER A 105 -8.79 8.06 -9.95
CA SER A 105 -8.20 7.62 -11.22
C SER A 105 -9.26 7.17 -12.25
N ILE A 106 -10.26 6.38 -11.84
CA ILE A 106 -11.35 5.93 -12.72
C ILE A 106 -12.20 7.11 -13.20
N ARG A 107 -12.44 8.10 -12.33
CA ARG A 107 -13.26 9.29 -12.67
C ARG A 107 -12.59 10.16 -13.73
N PHE A 108 -11.26 10.29 -13.68
CA PHE A 108 -10.48 11.04 -14.64
C PHE A 108 -10.60 10.47 -16.06
N ASP A 109 -10.59 9.14 -16.16
CA ASP A 109 -10.55 8.43 -17.44
C ASP A 109 -11.82 8.61 -18.30
N TYR A 110 -12.91 9.08 -17.70
CA TYR A 110 -14.24 9.16 -18.34
C TYR A 110 -14.85 10.57 -18.36
N LEU A 111 -14.71 11.39 -17.32
CA LEU A 111 -15.53 12.61 -17.15
C LEU A 111 -14.84 13.93 -17.53
N ASP A 112 -13.54 14.10 -17.26
CA ASP A 112 -12.87 15.39 -17.49
C ASP A 112 -12.35 15.56 -18.93
N THR A 113 -12.08 14.46 -19.64
CA THR A 113 -11.65 14.52 -21.06
C THR A 113 -12.81 14.67 -22.05
N MET A 114 -14.05 14.41 -21.63
CA MET A 114 -15.26 14.57 -22.45
C MET A 114 -15.88 15.97 -22.33
N GLY A 115 -15.43 16.80 -21.39
CA GLY A 115 -15.81 18.22 -21.30
C GLY A 115 -15.08 19.04 -22.37
N SER A 116 -15.79 19.45 -23.42
CA SER A 116 -15.30 19.82 -24.75
C SER A 116 -14.17 20.84 -24.88
N ASP A 117 -13.93 21.70 -23.88
CA ASP A 117 -13.09 22.89 -24.07
C ASP A 117 -11.63 22.69 -23.63
N ASN A 118 -11.37 21.80 -22.67
CA ASN A 118 -9.99 21.47 -22.26
C ASN A 118 -9.27 20.57 -23.27
N MET A 119 -10.03 19.81 -24.06
CA MET A 119 -9.47 18.82 -24.97
C MET A 119 -8.70 19.47 -26.12
N ILE A 120 -9.19 20.60 -26.64
CA ILE A 120 -8.55 21.34 -27.74
C ILE A 120 -7.19 21.89 -27.29
N THR A 121 -7.10 22.45 -26.08
CA THR A 121 -5.84 22.94 -25.50
C THR A 121 -4.83 21.82 -25.31
N ILE A 122 -5.27 20.66 -24.81
CA ILE A 122 -4.40 19.48 -24.63
C ILE A 122 -3.88 18.99 -25.99
N GLU A 123 -4.75 18.91 -27.00
CA GLU A 123 -4.41 18.52 -28.38
C GLU A 123 -3.37 19.47 -29.00
N TYR A 124 -3.54 20.78 -28.79
CA TYR A 124 -2.61 21.80 -29.26
C TYR A 124 -1.24 21.71 -28.56
N GLU A 125 -1.23 21.66 -27.22
CA GLU A 125 0.00 21.65 -26.42
C GLU A 125 0.84 20.38 -26.61
N ASN A 126 0.19 19.23 -26.82
CA ASN A 126 0.85 17.94 -26.94
C ASN A 126 0.93 17.43 -28.39
N ASN A 127 0.49 18.23 -29.36
CA ASN A 127 0.50 17.88 -30.79
C ASN A 127 -0.13 16.49 -31.05
N CYS A 128 -1.30 16.27 -30.47
CA CYS A 128 -2.01 14.99 -30.43
C CYS A 128 -3.47 15.19 -30.83
N CYS A 129 -4.15 14.11 -31.22
CA CYS A 129 -5.53 14.22 -31.70
C CYS A 129 -6.48 13.21 -31.04
N GLY A 130 -7.49 13.71 -30.33
CA GLY A 130 -8.43 12.87 -29.58
C GLY A 130 -7.80 12.20 -28.35
N TRP A 131 -8.63 11.69 -27.44
CA TRP A 131 -8.14 11.14 -26.16
C TRP A 131 -7.63 9.73 -26.35
N LYS A 132 -8.52 8.72 -26.30
CA LYS A 132 -8.17 7.30 -26.54
C LYS A 132 -8.28 6.90 -28.01
N THR A 133 -9.07 7.63 -28.78
CA THR A 133 -9.29 7.41 -30.22
C THR A 133 -9.00 8.69 -30.99
N LEU A 134 -8.41 8.56 -32.17
CA LEU A 134 -8.20 9.68 -33.08
C LEU A 134 -9.53 10.33 -33.44
N LYS A 135 -9.59 11.65 -33.35
CA LYS A 135 -10.69 12.42 -33.92
C LYS A 135 -10.50 12.50 -35.42
N LEU A 136 -11.58 12.25 -36.15
CA LEU A 136 -11.62 12.39 -37.62
C LEU A 136 -11.76 13.87 -38.05
N TYR A 137 -12.33 14.72 -37.20
CA TYR A 137 -12.58 16.14 -37.48
C TYR A 137 -12.45 16.97 -36.19
N GLY A 138 -12.11 18.25 -36.31
CA GLY A 138 -12.06 19.19 -35.18
C GLY A 138 -10.89 18.94 -34.23
N CYS A 139 -9.72 18.60 -34.79
CA CYS A 139 -8.49 18.44 -34.03
C CYS A 139 -7.93 19.81 -33.60
N GLY A 140 -7.57 19.96 -32.33
CA GLY A 140 -6.90 21.16 -31.83
C GLY A 140 -5.40 21.25 -32.16
N SER A 141 -4.80 20.14 -32.62
CA SER A 141 -3.38 20.06 -32.97
C SER A 141 -3.01 20.98 -34.13
N SER A 142 -1.82 21.60 -34.08
CA SER A 142 -1.29 22.45 -35.15
C SER A 142 -0.71 21.67 -36.33
N ILE A 143 -0.46 20.37 -36.15
CA ILE A 143 0.07 19.43 -37.14
C ILE A 143 -0.87 18.23 -37.23
N ASP A 144 -1.00 17.62 -38.41
CA ASP A 144 -1.69 16.34 -38.58
C ASP A 144 -1.02 15.26 -37.73
N SER A 145 -1.54 15.04 -36.53
CA SER A 145 -1.05 14.05 -35.58
C SER A 145 -1.76 12.73 -35.80
N GLN A 146 -0.98 11.67 -36.02
CA GLN A 146 -1.49 10.29 -36.06
C GLN A 146 -1.49 9.63 -34.68
N GLU A 147 -1.14 10.37 -33.63
CA GLU A 147 -1.07 9.85 -32.27
C GLU A 147 -2.18 10.45 -31.39
N THR A 148 -2.69 9.62 -30.48
CA THR A 148 -3.73 10.05 -29.55
C THR A 148 -3.11 10.74 -28.34
N CYS A 149 -3.82 11.68 -27.74
CA CYS A 149 -3.31 12.34 -26.54
C CYS A 149 -3.09 11.36 -25.39
N TYR A 150 -3.87 10.29 -25.36
CA TYR A 150 -3.68 9.18 -24.42
C TYR A 150 -2.37 8.42 -24.69
N SER A 151 -1.93 8.19 -25.93
CA SER A 151 -0.67 7.48 -26.18
C SER A 151 0.56 8.28 -25.72
N LEU A 152 0.52 9.60 -25.86
CA LEU A 152 1.62 10.50 -25.50
C LEU A 152 1.68 10.81 -23.99
N THR A 153 0.52 11.06 -23.38
CA THR A 153 0.44 11.53 -21.99
C THR A 153 -0.21 10.54 -21.02
N GLY A 154 -1.18 9.76 -21.51
CA GLY A 154 -2.02 8.88 -20.70
C GLY A 154 -1.40 7.50 -20.43
N VAL A 155 -0.75 6.86 -21.39
CA VAL A 155 -0.24 5.48 -21.27
C VAL A 155 0.84 5.36 -20.19
N GLY A 156 1.78 6.29 -20.15
CA GLY A 156 2.83 6.30 -19.12
C GLY A 156 2.24 6.47 -17.72
N TYR A 157 1.24 7.35 -17.59
CA TYR A 157 0.56 7.63 -16.33
C TYR A 157 -0.33 6.47 -15.87
N GLU A 158 -1.12 5.87 -16.78
CA GLU A 158 -2.01 4.75 -16.48
C GLU A 158 -1.21 3.50 -16.09
N LYS A 159 -0.12 3.18 -16.81
CA LYS A 159 0.73 2.03 -16.49
C LYS A 159 1.37 2.15 -15.11
N LEU A 160 1.87 3.34 -14.79
CA LEU A 160 2.46 3.63 -13.49
C LEU A 160 1.42 3.60 -12.36
N LEU A 161 0.26 4.24 -12.54
CA LEU A 161 -0.84 4.20 -11.58
C LEU A 161 -1.36 2.78 -11.33
N LYS A 162 -1.58 2.00 -12.39
CA LYS A 162 -1.99 0.59 -12.29
C LYS A 162 -0.95 -0.22 -11.52
N SER A 163 0.33 -0.02 -11.82
CA SER A 163 1.42 -0.69 -11.10
C SER A 163 1.40 -0.36 -9.60
N THR A 164 1.19 0.90 -9.23
CA THR A 164 1.11 1.25 -7.81
C THR A 164 -0.15 0.75 -7.15
N PHE A 165 -1.30 0.82 -7.83
CA PHE A 165 -2.55 0.29 -7.31
C PHE A 165 -2.42 -1.22 -7.04
N SER A 166 -1.87 -1.98 -7.99
CA SER A 166 -1.57 -3.39 -7.80
C SER A 166 -0.60 -3.63 -6.63
N ASN A 167 0.41 -2.78 -6.46
CA ASN A 167 1.34 -2.88 -5.33
C ASN A 167 0.65 -2.62 -3.99
N LEU A 168 -0.14 -1.55 -3.87
CA LEU A 168 -0.90 -1.22 -2.65
C LEU A 168 -1.91 -2.32 -2.31
N LEU A 169 -2.57 -2.90 -3.31
CA LEU A 169 -3.50 -4.02 -3.11
C LEU A 169 -2.78 -5.29 -2.66
N PHE A 170 -1.58 -5.54 -3.21
CA PHE A 170 -0.73 -6.65 -2.77
C PHE A 170 -0.20 -6.44 -1.35
N GLN A 171 0.16 -5.21 -0.96
CA GLN A 171 0.49 -4.87 0.43
C GLN A 171 -0.68 -5.12 1.38
N LEU A 172 -1.90 -4.75 0.99
CA LEU A 172 -3.12 -5.03 1.78
C LEU A 172 -3.29 -6.54 2.05
N LEU A 173 -3.08 -7.38 1.04
CA LEU A 173 -3.13 -8.84 1.21
C LEU A 173 -2.07 -9.32 2.20
N PHE A 174 -0.85 -8.80 2.11
CA PHE A 174 0.22 -9.11 3.06
C PHE A 174 -0.14 -8.72 4.50
N PHE A 175 -0.81 -7.59 4.69
CA PHE A 175 -1.30 -7.18 6.01
C PHE A 175 -2.36 -8.12 6.56
N VAL A 176 -3.27 -8.62 5.73
CA VAL A 176 -4.26 -9.62 6.16
C VAL A 176 -3.57 -10.91 6.62
N PHE A 177 -2.59 -11.41 5.86
CA PHE A 177 -1.81 -12.58 6.29
C PHE A 177 -1.05 -12.30 7.59
N TYR A 178 -0.46 -11.12 7.73
CA TYR A 178 0.26 -10.74 8.94
C TYR A 178 -0.66 -10.65 10.17
N LEU A 179 -1.89 -10.15 10.00
CA LEU A 179 -2.91 -10.16 11.06
C LEU A 179 -3.23 -11.58 11.53
N ILE A 180 -3.41 -12.51 10.59
CA ILE A 180 -3.71 -13.92 10.92
C ILE A 180 -2.57 -14.52 11.74
N GLU A 181 -1.31 -14.26 11.37
CA GLU A 181 -0.14 -14.73 12.12
C GLU A 181 -0.08 -14.16 13.54
N VAL A 182 -0.29 -12.85 13.71
CA VAL A 182 -0.30 -12.21 15.04
C VAL A 182 -1.42 -12.76 15.92
N ILE A 183 -2.62 -12.95 15.37
CA ILE A 183 -3.76 -13.56 16.08
C ILE A 183 -3.45 -15.01 16.46
N GLY A 184 -2.84 -15.77 15.54
CA GLY A 184 -2.38 -17.13 15.79
C GLY A 184 -1.48 -17.21 17.02
N GLU A 185 -0.52 -16.28 17.13
CA GLU A 185 0.38 -16.24 18.29
C GLU A 185 -0.27 -15.83 19.59
N LEU A 186 -1.14 -14.84 19.55
CA LEU A 186 -1.90 -14.46 20.73
C LEU A 186 -2.75 -15.63 21.25
N ASN A 187 -3.33 -16.41 20.35
CA ASN A 187 -4.08 -17.61 20.71
C ASN A 187 -3.17 -18.70 21.30
N GLN A 188 -1.98 -18.94 20.74
CA GLN A 188 -1.02 -19.90 21.29
C GLN A 188 -0.58 -19.52 22.70
N LEU A 189 -0.23 -18.25 22.94
CA LEU A 189 0.14 -17.77 24.26
C LEU A 189 -1.00 -17.88 25.27
N ARG A 190 -2.23 -17.54 24.86
CA ARG A 190 -3.41 -17.68 25.71
C ARG A 190 -3.66 -19.13 26.10
N ASN A 191 -3.49 -20.07 25.18
CA ASN A 191 -3.70 -21.49 25.47
C ASN A 191 -2.63 -22.05 26.40
N LYS A 192 -1.35 -21.67 26.20
CA LYS A 192 -0.27 -22.02 27.13
C LYS A 192 -0.53 -21.49 28.53
N GLN A 193 -0.91 -20.22 28.65
CA GLN A 193 -1.22 -19.63 29.95
C GLN A 193 -2.35 -20.39 30.68
N LYS A 194 -3.41 -20.79 29.95
CA LYS A 194 -4.50 -21.60 30.53
C LYS A 194 -4.02 -22.98 31.01
N GLU A 195 -3.10 -23.59 30.28
CA GLU A 195 -2.52 -24.88 30.62
C GLU A 195 -1.64 -24.75 31.88
N ASP A 196 -0.77 -23.73 31.92
CA ASP A 196 0.07 -23.43 33.08
C ASP A 196 -0.77 -23.12 34.34
N ASP A 197 -1.87 -22.36 34.20
CA ASP A 197 -2.78 -22.04 35.30
C ASP A 197 -3.53 -23.29 35.81
N LEU A 198 -3.88 -24.24 34.94
CA LEU A 198 -4.57 -25.49 35.30
C LEU A 198 -3.66 -26.44 36.09
N TYR A 199 -2.37 -26.49 35.76
CA TYR A 199 -1.37 -27.32 36.46
C TYR A 199 -0.74 -26.62 37.68
N ALA A 200 -1.10 -25.37 37.94
CA ALA A 200 -0.66 -24.61 39.12
C ALA A 200 -1.60 -24.75 40.33
N GLU A 201 -2.70 -25.50 40.24
CA GLU A 201 -3.54 -25.80 41.41
C GLU A 201 -2.71 -26.50 42.50
N PRO A 202 -2.81 -26.05 43.77
CA PRO A 202 -2.01 -26.61 44.84
C PRO A 202 -2.40 -28.07 45.01
N PHE A 203 -1.40 -28.96 44.98
CA PHE A 203 -1.54 -30.31 45.50
C PHE A 203 -2.12 -30.18 46.91
N ILE A 204 -3.39 -30.55 47.08
CA ILE A 204 -3.99 -30.73 48.39
C ILE A 204 -3.19 -31.87 49.00
N ASP A 205 -2.30 -31.55 49.94
CA ASP A 205 -1.54 -32.53 50.70
C ASP A 205 -2.56 -33.32 51.54
N PRO A 206 -2.79 -34.61 51.27
CA PRO A 206 -3.80 -35.38 51.98
C PRO A 206 -3.44 -35.64 53.45
N ASP A 207 -2.25 -35.22 53.88
CA ASP A 207 -1.73 -35.43 55.24
C ASP A 207 -1.95 -34.24 56.19
N ASN A 208 -2.74 -33.24 55.80
CA ASN A 208 -3.08 -32.06 56.63
C ASN A 208 -4.55 -32.06 57.12
N GLU A 209 -5.00 -33.19 57.68
CA GLU A 209 -6.15 -33.26 58.61
C GLU A 209 -5.70 -33.32 60.07
#